data_AF-A0A959QH73-F1
#
_entry.id   AF-A0A959QH73-F1
#
_cell.length_a   1.000
_cell.length_b   1.000
_cell.length_c   1.000
_cell.angle_alpha   90.00
_cell.angle_beta   90.00
_cell.angle_gamma   90.00
#
_symmetry.space_group_name_H-M   'P 1'
#
loop_
_entity.id
_entity.type
_entity.pdbx_description
1 polymer ?
#
loop_
_entity_poly.entity_id
_entity_poly.type
_entity_poly.pdbx_seq_one_letter_code
_entity_poly.pdbx_strand_id
1 'polypeptide(L)'
;MTKSKSPDWELVKKAHQAGTVKIELLNDASLRSWMKGNGWKSSWIFLEESFKKQLLSEEWKYRQALEGGIVEIMIPKDKVNISGETLKDLDESYEERSWSSLVESLRDMRRAVEAGVILEVEGKPIKTWNAWYSWAHSRYPGLEEGSDLWIGDDRGSWAK
;
A
#
# COMPACT_ATOMS: atom_id res chain seq x y z
N MET A 1 -1.44 0.20 -9.81
CA MET A 1 -0.86 1.50 -9.41
C MET A 1 -0.92 2.45 -10.60
N THR A 2 -1.31 3.70 -10.41
CA THR A 2 -1.21 4.70 -11.48
C THR A 2 0.04 5.53 -11.20
N LYS A 3 1.05 5.49 -12.08
CA LYS A 3 2.18 6.41 -11.99
C LYS A 3 1.69 7.81 -12.36
N SER A 4 1.37 8.65 -11.37
CA SER A 4 1.22 10.07 -11.61
C SER A 4 2.61 10.71 -11.56
N LYS A 5 3.02 11.40 -12.63
CA LYS A 5 4.31 12.12 -12.64
C LYS A 5 4.35 13.28 -11.63
N SER A 6 3.19 13.72 -11.13
CA SER A 6 3.07 14.78 -10.13
C SER A 6 1.72 14.66 -9.41
N PRO A 7 1.60 13.78 -8.40
CA PRO A 7 0.38 13.73 -7.60
C PRO A 7 0.17 15.06 -6.86
N ASP A 8 -1.08 15.40 -6.58
CA ASP A 8 -1.44 16.60 -5.81
C ASP A 8 -0.84 16.55 -4.39
N TRP A 9 -0.29 17.68 -3.90
CA TRP A 9 0.40 17.72 -2.61
C TRP A 9 -0.53 17.43 -1.42
N GLU A 10 -1.76 17.96 -1.43
CA GLU A 10 -2.73 17.71 -0.36
C GLU A 10 -3.16 16.24 -0.35
N LEU A 11 -3.31 15.63 -1.54
CA LEU A 11 -3.57 14.20 -1.67
C LEU A 11 -2.44 13.35 -1.09
N VAL A 12 -1.18 13.67 -1.39
CA VAL A 12 0.00 12.96 -0.83
C VAL A 12 0.07 13.12 0.68
N LYS A 13 -0.16 14.33 1.19
CA LYS A 13 -0.13 14.61 2.63
C LYS A 13 -1.21 13.82 3.37
N LYS A 14 -2.42 13.77 2.83
CA LYS A 14 -3.52 12.97 3.37
C LYS A 14 -3.20 11.47 3.31
N ALA A 15 -2.66 10.98 2.20
CA ALA A 15 -2.24 9.59 2.06
C ALA A 15 -1.10 9.22 3.02
N HIS A 16 -0.14 10.13 3.27
CA HIS A 16 0.89 9.93 4.28
C HIS A 16 0.34 9.86 5.70
N GLN A 17 -0.60 10.74 6.05
CA GLN A 17 -1.27 10.70 7.36
C GLN A 17 -2.06 9.40 7.56
N ALA A 18 -2.61 8.85 6.49
CA ALA A 18 -3.33 7.59 6.50
C ALA A 18 -2.39 6.35 6.43
N GLY A 19 -1.08 6.53 6.28
CA GLY A 19 -0.11 5.43 6.14
C GLY A 19 -0.16 4.72 4.78
N THR A 20 -0.79 5.32 3.78
CA THR A 20 -1.12 4.67 2.50
C THR A 20 -0.20 5.07 1.37
N VAL A 21 0.59 6.13 1.53
CA VAL A 21 1.55 6.57 0.53
C VAL A 21 2.84 5.75 0.60
N LYS A 22 3.34 5.32 -0.56
CA LYS A 22 4.72 4.84 -0.69
C LYS A 22 5.56 5.95 -1.33
N ILE A 23 6.61 6.36 -0.61
CA ILE A 23 7.56 7.39 -1.04
C ILE A 23 8.88 6.66 -1.25
N GLU A 24 9.28 6.49 -2.50
CA GLU A 24 10.59 5.95 -2.86
C GLU A 24 11.59 7.10 -2.98
N LEU A 25 12.77 6.92 -2.37
CA LEU A 25 13.81 7.94 -2.27
C LEU A 25 15.07 7.45 -3.00
N LEU A 26 15.93 8.40 -3.43
CA LEU A 26 17.30 8.03 -3.78
C LEU A 26 18.03 7.44 -2.57
N ASN A 27 19.16 6.79 -2.83
CA ASN A 27 20.06 6.32 -1.77
C ASN A 27 20.48 7.47 -0.82
N ASP A 28 20.84 7.12 0.42
CA ASP A 28 21.17 8.06 1.50
C ASP A 28 22.22 9.12 1.12
N ALA A 29 23.24 8.74 0.35
CA ALA A 29 24.32 9.66 -0.03
C ALA A 29 23.81 10.73 -1.00
N SER A 30 23.05 10.31 -2.02
CA SER A 30 22.41 11.21 -2.99
C SER A 30 21.36 12.08 -2.31
N LEU A 31 20.55 11.52 -1.41
CA LEU A 31 19.52 12.24 -0.66
C LEU A 31 20.14 13.33 0.23
N ARG A 32 21.20 13.00 0.99
CA ARG A 32 21.92 13.99 1.82
C ARG A 32 22.53 15.11 1.00
N SER A 33 23.19 14.77 -0.11
CA SER A 33 23.83 15.76 -0.99
C SER A 33 22.78 16.70 -1.57
N TRP A 34 21.67 16.16 -2.05
CA TRP A 34 20.56 16.93 -2.60
C TRP A 34 19.92 17.84 -1.55
N MET A 35 19.62 17.32 -0.36
CA MET A 35 19.04 18.11 0.74
C MET A 35 19.95 19.29 1.09
N LYS A 36 21.26 19.05 1.23
CA LYS A 36 22.24 20.10 1.52
C LYS A 36 22.30 21.14 0.41
N GLY A 37 22.34 20.70 -0.86
CA GLY A 37 22.38 21.59 -2.03
C GLY A 37 21.14 22.48 -2.17
N ASN A 38 19.99 22.02 -1.64
CA ASN A 38 18.72 22.75 -1.70
C ASN A 38 18.36 23.45 -0.37
N GLY A 39 19.26 23.48 0.61
CA GLY A 39 19.04 24.18 1.89
C GLY A 39 18.12 23.46 2.89
N TRP A 40 17.86 22.17 2.69
CA TRP A 40 17.04 21.35 3.59
C TRP A 40 17.89 20.81 4.74
N LYS A 41 17.30 20.72 5.93
CA LYS A 41 17.97 20.17 7.11
C LYS A 41 18.03 18.66 7.01
N SER A 42 19.20 18.05 6.92
CA SER A 42 19.36 16.60 6.98
C SER A 42 19.65 16.16 8.42
N SER A 43 18.89 15.19 8.91
CA SER A 43 19.23 14.49 10.15
C SER A 43 20.33 13.47 9.88
N TRP A 44 21.30 13.37 10.78
CA TRP A 44 22.34 12.34 10.65
C TRP A 44 21.82 10.93 10.94
N ILE A 45 20.82 10.83 11.83
CA ILE A 45 20.29 9.58 12.38
C ILE A 45 18.95 9.20 11.71
N PHE A 46 18.12 10.20 11.38
CA PHE A 46 16.75 10.02 10.88
C PHE A 46 16.57 10.74 9.53
N LEU A 47 17.45 10.42 8.58
CA LEU A 47 17.53 11.14 7.31
C LEU A 47 16.18 11.10 6.57
N GLU A 48 15.63 9.91 6.38
CA GLU A 48 14.38 9.68 5.67
C GLU A 48 13.19 10.37 6.36
N GLU A 49 13.06 10.27 7.68
CA GLU A 49 11.98 10.92 8.41
C GLU A 49 12.11 12.44 8.37
N SER A 50 13.33 12.96 8.48
CA SER A 50 13.59 14.41 8.38
C SER A 50 13.30 14.94 6.98
N PHE A 51 13.55 14.13 5.95
CA PHE A 51 13.19 14.43 4.58
C PHE A 51 11.67 14.43 4.40
N LYS A 52 10.98 13.33 4.74
CA LYS A 52 9.51 13.21 4.62
C LYS A 52 8.78 14.33 5.37
N LYS A 53 9.26 14.70 6.57
CA LYS A 53 8.71 15.81 7.35
C LYS A 53 8.81 17.15 6.61
N GLN A 54 9.92 17.42 5.93
CA GLN A 54 10.08 18.65 5.14
C GLN A 54 9.33 18.58 3.81
N LEU A 55 9.36 17.43 3.13
CA LEU A 55 8.60 17.17 1.91
C LEU A 55 7.11 17.50 2.08
N LEU A 56 6.54 17.13 3.22
CA LEU A 56 5.12 17.26 3.52
C LEU A 56 4.76 18.53 4.29
N SER A 57 5.74 19.39 4.64
CA SER A 57 5.46 20.60 5.41
C SER A 57 4.81 21.69 4.56
N GLU A 58 5.28 21.84 3.30
CA GLU A 58 4.90 22.95 2.41
C GLU A 58 4.90 22.48 0.95
N GLU A 59 3.96 22.97 0.16
CA GLU A 59 3.78 22.57 -1.25
C GLU A 59 5.02 22.84 -2.12
N TRP A 60 5.72 23.95 -1.89
CA TRP A 60 6.90 24.28 -2.72
C TRP A 60 8.08 23.31 -2.48
N LYS A 61 8.23 22.78 -1.26
CA LYS A 61 9.24 21.75 -0.94
C LYS A 61 8.92 20.44 -1.65
N TYR A 62 7.64 20.09 -1.68
CA TYR A 62 7.14 18.97 -2.43
C TYR A 62 7.44 19.09 -3.93
N ARG A 63 7.13 20.24 -4.54
CA ARG A 63 7.43 20.51 -5.96
C ARG A 63 8.93 20.46 -6.23
N GLN A 64 9.75 21.09 -5.37
CA GLN A 64 11.21 21.08 -5.51
C GLN A 64 11.78 19.65 -5.50
N ALA A 65 11.27 18.77 -4.63
CA ALA A 65 11.69 17.37 -4.59
C ALA A 65 11.28 16.60 -5.85
N LEU A 66 10.04 16.79 -6.34
CA LEU A 66 9.59 16.16 -7.59
C LEU A 66 10.42 16.62 -8.79
N GLU A 67 10.64 17.93 -8.94
CA GLU A 67 11.44 18.52 -10.02
C GLU A 67 12.90 18.08 -9.94
N GLY A 68 13.43 17.91 -8.73
CA GLY A 68 14.76 17.39 -8.47
C GLY A 68 14.93 15.90 -8.75
N GLY A 69 13.85 15.17 -9.05
CA GLY A 69 13.88 13.73 -9.30
C GLY A 69 14.37 12.90 -8.10
N ILE A 70 14.30 13.47 -6.88
CA ILE A 70 14.82 12.85 -5.65
C ILE A 70 13.81 11.87 -5.04
N VAL A 71 12.56 11.92 -5.50
CA VAL A 71 11.42 11.20 -4.95
C VAL A 71 10.50 10.66 -6.05
N GLU A 72 10.06 9.41 -5.92
CA GLU A 72 8.91 8.86 -6.64
C GLU A 72 7.78 8.61 -5.64
N ILE A 73 6.58 9.10 -5.97
CA ILE A 73 5.43 9.07 -5.05
C ILE A 73 4.35 8.18 -5.65
N MET A 74 4.02 7.14 -4.90
CA MET A 74 2.95 6.21 -5.24
C MET A 74 1.84 6.36 -4.23
N ILE A 75 0.69 6.83 -4.72
CA ILE A 75 -0.57 6.80 -3.98
C ILE A 75 -1.37 5.62 -4.55
N PRO A 76 -1.78 4.64 -3.71
CA PRO A 76 -2.73 3.62 -4.13
C PRO A 76 -4.00 4.28 -4.67
N LYS A 77 -4.66 3.67 -5.67
CA LYS A 77 -5.93 4.20 -6.17
C LYS A 77 -6.93 4.25 -5.01
N ASP A 78 -7.66 5.34 -4.84
CA ASP A 78 -8.70 5.47 -3.79
C ASP A 78 -9.75 4.35 -3.86
N LYS A 79 -9.93 3.78 -5.06
CA LYS A 79 -10.86 2.69 -5.33
C LYS A 79 -10.27 1.70 -6.34
N VAL A 80 -10.41 0.41 -6.06
CA VAL A 80 -10.08 -0.69 -6.96
C VAL A 80 -11.31 -1.58 -7.13
N ASN A 81 -11.77 -1.74 -8.36
CA ASN A 81 -12.83 -2.68 -8.68
C ASN A 81 -12.21 -4.07 -8.88
N ILE A 82 -12.67 -5.05 -8.11
CA ILE A 82 -12.28 -6.45 -8.28
C ILE A 82 -13.18 -7.01 -9.38
N SER A 83 -12.58 -7.39 -10.51
CA SER A 83 -13.32 -7.88 -11.66
C SER A 83 -13.93 -9.25 -11.37
N GLY A 84 -14.96 -9.61 -12.14
CA GLY A 84 -15.52 -10.97 -12.07
C GLY A 84 -14.51 -12.05 -12.44
N GLU A 85 -13.53 -11.74 -13.28
CA GLU A 85 -12.42 -12.65 -13.62
C GLU A 85 -11.51 -12.90 -12.41
N THR A 86 -11.09 -11.85 -11.70
CA THR A 86 -10.30 -12.00 -10.47
C THR A 86 -11.05 -12.79 -9.41
N LEU A 87 -12.37 -12.59 -9.26
CA LEU A 87 -13.18 -13.40 -8.35
C LEU A 87 -13.25 -14.86 -8.78
N LYS A 88 -13.39 -15.12 -10.08
CA LYS A 88 -13.40 -16.48 -10.63
C LYS A 88 -12.08 -17.19 -10.37
N ASP A 89 -10.94 -16.53 -10.54
CA ASP A 89 -9.62 -17.11 -10.25
C ASP A 89 -9.45 -17.45 -8.76
N LEU A 90 -9.98 -16.61 -7.86
CA LEU A 90 -10.00 -16.88 -6.41
C LEU A 90 -10.91 -18.06 -6.09
N ASP A 91 -12.09 -18.13 -6.70
CA ASP A 91 -13.04 -19.23 -6.51
C ASP A 91 -12.47 -20.55 -7.03
N GLU A 92 -11.83 -20.56 -8.20
CA GLU A 92 -11.12 -21.72 -8.75
C GLU A 92 -9.99 -22.16 -7.82
N SER A 93 -9.18 -21.22 -7.32
CA SER A 93 -8.11 -21.52 -6.36
C SER A 93 -8.65 -22.15 -5.06
N TYR A 94 -9.83 -21.72 -4.61
CA TYR A 94 -10.51 -22.30 -3.45
C TYR A 94 -11.02 -23.71 -3.73
N GLU A 95 -11.70 -23.91 -4.86
CA GLU A 95 -12.23 -25.22 -5.29
C GLU A 95 -11.12 -26.26 -5.48
N GLU A 96 -9.98 -25.85 -6.05
CA GLU A 96 -8.80 -26.69 -6.24
C GLU A 96 -7.99 -26.91 -4.96
N ARG A 97 -8.36 -26.27 -3.84
CA ARG A 97 -7.60 -26.26 -2.58
C ARG A 97 -6.15 -25.77 -2.75
N SER A 98 -5.94 -24.86 -3.69
CA SER A 98 -4.67 -24.15 -3.90
C SER A 98 -4.51 -23.05 -2.85
N TRP A 99 -4.43 -23.44 -1.58
CA TRP A 99 -4.49 -22.54 -0.43
C TRP A 99 -3.42 -21.45 -0.45
N SER A 100 -2.20 -21.77 -0.89
CA SER A 100 -1.11 -20.80 -1.00
C SER A 100 -1.45 -19.67 -1.97
N SER A 101 -2.01 -19.99 -3.14
CA SER A 101 -2.38 -19.01 -4.18
C SER A 101 -3.55 -18.13 -3.71
N LEU A 102 -4.56 -18.77 -3.13
CA LEU A 102 -5.73 -18.09 -2.59
C LEU A 102 -5.33 -17.11 -1.48
N VAL A 103 -4.53 -17.56 -0.50
CA VAL A 103 -4.13 -16.75 0.65
C VAL A 103 -3.25 -15.57 0.25
N GLU A 104 -2.29 -15.75 -0.66
CA GLU A 104 -1.48 -14.62 -1.14
C GLU A 104 -2.33 -13.55 -1.84
N SER A 105 -3.27 -13.98 -2.70
CA SER A 105 -4.17 -13.05 -3.38
C SER A 105 -5.09 -12.30 -2.40
N LEU A 106 -5.59 -13.01 -1.39
CA LEU A 106 -6.36 -12.42 -0.30
C LEU A 106 -5.51 -11.45 0.55
N ARG A 107 -4.25 -11.76 0.84
CA ARG A 107 -3.32 -10.86 1.55
C ARG A 107 -3.09 -9.57 0.77
N ASP A 108 -2.97 -9.62 -0.54
CA ASP A 108 -2.82 -8.42 -1.36
C ASP A 108 -4.08 -7.53 -1.33
N MET A 109 -5.26 -8.14 -1.35
CA MET A 109 -6.52 -7.42 -1.14
C MET A 109 -6.58 -6.79 0.27
N ARG A 110 -6.20 -7.53 1.32
CA ARG A 110 -6.07 -7.01 2.68
C ARG A 110 -5.14 -5.79 2.72
N ARG A 111 -3.92 -5.91 2.19
CA ARG A 111 -2.90 -4.86 2.20
C ARG A 111 -3.41 -3.59 1.51
N ALA A 112 -4.18 -3.75 0.43
CA ALA A 112 -4.83 -2.62 -0.22
C ALA A 112 -5.83 -1.92 0.73
N VAL A 113 -6.69 -2.69 1.40
CA VAL A 113 -7.67 -2.13 2.36
C VAL A 113 -6.99 -1.48 3.56
N GLU A 114 -5.93 -2.08 4.11
CA GLU A 114 -5.12 -1.50 5.19
C GLU A 114 -4.41 -0.22 4.72
N ALA A 115 -3.98 -0.18 3.47
CA ALA A 115 -3.51 1.02 2.78
C ALA A 115 -4.66 1.94 2.31
N GLY A 116 -5.84 1.86 2.92
CA GLY A 116 -6.95 2.79 2.70
C GLY A 116 -7.59 2.73 1.32
N VAL A 117 -7.28 1.73 0.50
CA VAL A 117 -7.94 1.49 -0.79
C VAL A 117 -9.34 0.94 -0.56
N ILE A 118 -10.34 1.53 -1.21
CA ILE A 118 -11.68 0.96 -1.25
C ILE A 118 -11.69 -0.15 -2.30
N LEU A 119 -11.85 -1.40 -1.87
CA LEU A 119 -12.13 -2.49 -2.80
C LEU A 119 -13.62 -2.48 -3.13
N GLU A 120 -13.97 -2.49 -4.40
CA GLU A 120 -15.34 -2.72 -4.85
C GLU A 120 -15.43 -4.16 -5.34
N VAL A 121 -16.16 -4.97 -4.58
CA VAL A 121 -16.35 -6.39 -4.86
C VAL A 121 -17.82 -6.60 -5.14
N GLU A 122 -18.17 -7.06 -6.35
CA GLU A 122 -19.56 -7.29 -6.76
C GLU A 122 -20.46 -6.06 -6.53
N GLY A 123 -19.91 -4.85 -6.75
CA GLY A 123 -20.61 -3.57 -6.53
C GLY A 123 -20.74 -3.14 -5.06
N LYS A 124 -20.15 -3.88 -4.11
CA LYS A 124 -20.14 -3.55 -2.68
C LYS A 124 -18.77 -3.00 -2.26
N PRO A 125 -18.71 -1.85 -1.59
CA PRO A 125 -17.45 -1.29 -1.13
C PRO A 125 -16.98 -1.94 0.17
N ILE A 126 -15.75 -2.43 0.17
CA ILE A 126 -14.99 -2.92 1.32
C ILE A 126 -13.93 -1.87 1.65
N LYS A 127 -14.04 -1.26 2.82
CA LYS A 127 -13.23 -0.09 3.23
C LYS A 127 -12.38 -0.31 4.47
N THR A 128 -12.58 -1.42 5.18
CA THR A 128 -11.95 -1.67 6.47
C THR A 128 -11.50 -3.11 6.55
N TRP A 129 -10.46 -3.34 7.37
CA TRP A 129 -9.97 -4.67 7.72
C TRP A 129 -11.12 -5.62 8.11
N ASN A 130 -11.99 -5.22 9.04
CA ASN A 130 -13.08 -6.06 9.51
C ASN A 130 -14.10 -6.42 8.40
N ALA A 131 -14.40 -5.46 7.52
CA ALA A 131 -15.30 -5.71 6.38
C ALA A 131 -14.67 -6.67 5.38
N TRP A 132 -13.35 -6.53 5.13
CA TRP A 132 -12.61 -7.43 4.27
C TRP A 132 -12.53 -8.84 4.86
N TYR A 133 -12.19 -8.96 6.14
CA TYR A 133 -12.09 -10.23 6.86
C TYR A 133 -13.43 -10.98 6.85
N SER A 134 -14.53 -10.28 7.19
CA SER A 134 -15.87 -10.86 7.16
C SER A 134 -16.28 -11.31 5.75
N TRP A 135 -15.93 -10.54 4.71
CA TRP A 135 -16.20 -10.93 3.33
C TRP A 135 -15.41 -12.19 2.93
N ALA A 136 -14.11 -12.23 3.21
CA ALA A 136 -13.24 -13.35 2.85
C ALA A 136 -13.70 -14.65 3.51
N HIS A 137 -14.02 -14.61 4.81
CA HIS A 137 -14.54 -15.77 5.56
C HIS A 137 -15.94 -16.19 5.12
N SER A 138 -16.81 -15.23 4.75
CA SER A 138 -18.13 -15.57 4.24
C SER A 138 -18.08 -16.24 2.86
N ARG A 139 -17.11 -15.90 2.01
CA ARG A 139 -16.99 -16.47 0.66
C ARG A 139 -16.19 -17.77 0.66
N TYR A 140 -15.18 -17.86 1.51
CA TYR A 140 -14.28 -19.01 1.62
C TYR A 140 -14.27 -19.61 3.03
N PRO A 141 -15.36 -20.29 3.47
CA PRO A 141 -15.49 -20.79 4.84
C PRO A 141 -14.39 -21.77 5.25
N GLY A 142 -13.82 -22.52 4.30
CA GLY A 142 -12.73 -23.47 4.55
C GLY A 142 -11.44 -22.84 5.08
N LEU A 143 -11.30 -21.51 5.05
CA LEU A 143 -10.19 -20.79 5.69
C LEU A 143 -10.17 -20.97 7.22
N GLU A 144 -11.34 -21.20 7.85
CA GLU A 144 -11.48 -21.36 9.30
C GLU A 144 -10.97 -22.72 9.81
N GLU A 145 -10.93 -23.75 8.95
CA GLU A 145 -10.61 -25.13 9.35
C GLU A 145 -9.10 -25.39 9.51
N GLY A 146 -8.23 -24.39 9.31
CA GLY A 146 -6.79 -24.54 9.54
C GLY A 146 -5.92 -23.28 9.39
N SER A 147 -6.50 -22.09 9.17
CA SER A 147 -5.72 -20.97 8.62
C SER A 147 -6.17 -19.56 9.05
N ASP A 148 -6.82 -19.39 10.21
CA ASP A 148 -7.14 -18.06 10.75
C ASP A 148 -5.89 -17.15 10.91
N LEU A 149 -4.73 -17.78 11.19
CA LEU A 149 -3.44 -17.09 11.28
C LEU A 149 -2.87 -16.66 9.91
N TRP A 150 -3.37 -17.18 8.79
CA TRP A 150 -2.68 -17.07 7.50
C TRP A 150 -2.96 -15.74 6.82
N ILE A 151 -4.19 -15.23 6.86
CA ILE A 151 -4.48 -13.92 6.24
C ILE A 151 -4.08 -12.73 7.13
N GLY A 152 -4.00 -12.94 8.45
CA GLY A 152 -3.65 -11.90 9.44
C GLY A 152 -2.16 -11.74 9.71
N ASP A 153 -1.33 -12.77 9.46
CA ASP A 153 0.12 -12.71 9.70
C ASP A 153 0.90 -12.46 8.39
N ASP A 154 1.68 -11.38 8.34
CA ASP A 154 2.63 -11.12 7.24
C ASP A 154 3.93 -11.93 7.37
N ARG A 155 4.13 -12.66 8.46
CA ARG A 155 5.23 -13.62 8.60
C ARG A 155 4.90 -14.88 7.81
N GLY A 156 5.31 -14.91 6.56
CA GLY A 156 5.39 -16.16 5.82
C GLY A 156 6.42 -17.09 6.46
N SER A 157 6.00 -18.28 6.89
CA SER A 157 6.77 -19.50 6.59
C SER A 157 5.95 -20.75 6.86
N TRP A 158 5.92 -21.59 5.84
CA TRP A 158 5.64 -23.01 5.84
C TRP A 158 6.15 -23.73 7.11
N ALA A 159 5.29 -24.56 7.69
CA ALA A 159 5.65 -25.71 8.51
C ALA A 159 4.49 -26.71 8.34
N LYS A 160 4.62 -27.86 7.67
CA LYS A 160 5.75 -28.63 7.15
C LYS A 160 5.38 -29.24 5.81
#